data_AF-A0A7S2CPD9-F1
#
_entry.id   AF-A0A7S2CPD9-F1
#
_cell.length_a   1.000
_cell.length_b   1.000
_cell.length_c   1.000
_cell.angle_alpha   90.00
_cell.angle_beta   90.00
_cell.angle_gamma   90.00
#
_symmetry.space_group_name_H-M   'P 1'
#
loop_
_entity.id
_entity.type
_entity.pdbx_description
1 polymer ?
#
loop_
_entity_poly.entity_id
_entity_poly.type
_entity_poly.pdbx_seq_one_letter_code
_entity_poly.pdbx_strand_id
1 'polypeptide(L)'
;QIKGETRLPMPPLDMNDSSNGKSLISLLEGAIITWTKQIKSVLKQDPESQLKQGMHPTPDVEIEFWKNKANNLNSIFEQLQSQRIRRVLRALDQSKSTYCQTFARLCKEVFAARMEANDNMKYLRTLEDWFSRLNEE
;
A
#
# COMPACT_ATOMS: atom_id res chain seq x y z
N GLN A 1 2.18 16.90 -4.42
CA GLN A 1 2.99 15.71 -4.76
C GLN A 1 4.27 15.78 -3.94
N ILE A 2 4.41 14.96 -2.90
CA ILE A 2 5.57 14.99 -1.99
C ILE A 2 5.90 13.53 -1.62
N LYS A 3 7.01 13.03 -2.18
CA LYS A 3 7.59 11.66 -2.09
C LYS A 3 6.70 10.52 -2.60
N GLY A 4 7.26 9.66 -3.44
CA GLY A 4 6.60 8.53 -4.11
C GLY A 4 6.15 7.38 -3.20
N GLU A 5 5.68 7.70 -2.01
CA GLU A 5 5.15 6.78 -1.02
C GLU A 5 3.63 6.92 -0.95
N THR A 6 2.94 5.79 -0.99
CA THR A 6 1.50 5.73 -0.82
C THR A 6 1.14 6.08 0.63
N ARG A 7 0.51 7.24 0.83
CA ARG A 7 0.05 7.71 2.15
C ARG A 7 -1.43 7.51 2.33
N LEU A 8 -1.82 6.85 3.42
CA LEU A 8 -3.20 6.69 3.85
C LEU A 8 -3.70 8.00 4.49
N PRO A 9 -4.55 8.78 3.82
CA PRO A 9 -4.97 10.09 4.31
C PRO A 9 -5.84 9.90 5.56
N MET A 10 -5.53 10.65 6.60
CA MET A 10 -6.34 10.63 7.81
C MET A 10 -7.67 11.34 7.55
N PRO A 11 -8.80 10.81 8.03
CA PRO A 11 -10.03 11.59 8.12
C PRO A 11 -9.79 12.80 9.06
N PRO A 12 -10.40 13.96 8.77
CA PRO A 12 -10.32 15.14 9.65
C PRO A 12 -11.04 14.80 10.96
N LEU A 13 -10.28 14.46 11.99
CA LEU A 13 -10.81 14.02 13.28
C LEU A 13 -10.09 14.75 14.41
N ASP A 14 -10.76 15.77 14.97
CA ASP A 14 -10.61 16.09 16.37
C ASP A 14 -11.37 15.01 17.15
N MET A 15 -10.70 13.93 17.53
CA MET A 15 -11.26 12.81 18.30
C MET A 15 -11.72 13.19 19.72
N ASN A 16 -11.81 14.47 20.04
CA ASN A 16 -12.22 14.98 21.35
C ASN A 16 -13.71 15.39 21.38
N ASP A 17 -14.36 15.56 20.22
CA ASP A 17 -15.75 16.01 20.15
C ASP A 17 -16.71 14.80 20.10
N SER A 18 -17.04 14.28 21.28
CA SER A 18 -17.88 13.08 21.49
C SER A 18 -19.38 13.31 21.21
N SER A 19 -19.75 14.38 20.52
CA SER A 19 -21.13 14.86 20.45
C SER A 19 -21.99 14.21 19.36
N ASN A 20 -21.42 13.50 18.36
CA ASN A 20 -22.20 12.84 17.30
C ASN A 20 -21.60 11.50 16.80
N GLY A 21 -21.73 10.43 17.60
CA GLY A 21 -21.16 9.10 17.30
C GLY A 21 -21.56 8.48 15.94
N LYS A 22 -22.76 8.78 15.41
CA LYS A 22 -23.19 8.30 14.07
C LYS A 22 -22.46 9.01 12.91
N SER A 23 -22.17 10.30 13.06
CA SER A 23 -21.40 11.07 12.06
C SER A 23 -19.93 10.64 12.06
N LEU A 24 -19.37 10.38 13.25
CA LEU A 24 -18.01 9.88 13.41
C LEU A 24 -17.80 8.52 12.72
N ILE A 25 -18.71 7.56 12.90
CA ILE A 25 -18.63 6.25 12.23
C ILE A 25 -18.63 6.41 10.71
N SER A 26 -19.52 7.24 10.16
CA SER A 26 -19.58 7.48 8.70
C SER A 26 -18.27 8.07 8.15
N LEU A 27 -17.63 8.99 8.89
CA LEU A 27 -16.31 9.53 8.52
C LEU A 27 -15.20 8.46 8.56
N LEU A 28 -15.20 7.60 9.57
CA LEU A 28 -14.25 6.49 9.68
C LEU A 28 -14.44 5.47 8.55
N GLU A 29 -15.69 5.18 8.16
CA GLU A 29 -16.00 4.32 7.01
C GLU A 29 -15.50 4.93 5.70
N GLY A 30 -15.69 6.24 5.50
CA GLY A 30 -15.13 6.96 4.35
C GLY A 30 -13.60 6.87 4.27
N ALA A 31 -12.92 6.93 5.41
CA ALA A 31 -11.47 6.73 5.50
C ALA A 31 -11.06 5.30 5.11
N ILE A 32 -11.74 4.27 5.64
CA ILE A 32 -11.48 2.87 5.28
C ILE A 32 -11.68 2.63 3.78
N ILE A 33 -12.72 3.19 3.18
CA ILE A 33 -12.97 3.07 1.74
C ILE A 33 -11.80 3.69 0.96
N THR A 34 -11.33 4.86 1.38
CA THR A 34 -10.20 5.56 0.75
C THR A 34 -8.91 4.76 0.87
N TRP A 35 -8.59 4.27 2.08
CA TRP A 35 -7.44 3.41 2.33
C TRP A 35 -7.50 2.12 1.51
N THR A 36 -8.69 1.50 1.44
CA THR A 36 -8.92 0.30 0.65
C THR A 36 -8.62 0.53 -0.83
N LYS A 37 -9.08 1.66 -1.39
CA LYS A 37 -8.82 2.01 -2.79
C LYS A 37 -7.32 2.21 -3.05
N GLN A 38 -6.63 2.94 -2.18
CA GLN A 38 -5.19 3.18 -2.33
C GLN A 38 -4.36 1.91 -2.22
N ILE A 39 -4.63 1.08 -1.22
CA ILE A 39 -3.93 -0.19 -1.03
C ILE A 39 -4.18 -1.12 -2.22
N LYS A 40 -5.43 -1.23 -2.70
CA LYS A 40 -5.75 -2.01 -3.90
C LYS A 40 -5.04 -1.48 -5.14
N SER A 41 -4.87 -0.17 -5.26
CA SER A 41 -4.13 0.43 -6.38
C SER A 41 -2.68 -0.04 -6.38
N VAL A 42 -2.02 -0.05 -5.21
CA VAL A 42 -0.65 -0.58 -5.10
C VAL A 42 -0.62 -2.07 -5.36
N LEU A 43 -1.51 -2.86 -4.75
CA LEU A 43 -1.56 -4.32 -4.95
C LEU A 43 -1.74 -4.72 -6.42
N LYS A 44 -2.57 -3.98 -7.17
CA LYS A 44 -2.85 -4.25 -8.60
C LYS A 44 -1.71 -3.88 -9.56
N GLN A 45 -0.68 -3.17 -9.13
CA GLN A 45 0.48 -2.89 -9.99
C GLN A 45 1.13 -4.21 -10.41
N ASP A 46 1.29 -4.38 -11.73
CA ASP A 46 1.81 -5.59 -12.38
C ASP A 46 3.17 -5.28 -13.01
N PRO A 47 4.25 -6.03 -12.68
CA PRO A 47 5.58 -5.84 -13.28
C PRO A 47 5.54 -5.99 -14.81
N GLU A 48 4.68 -6.86 -15.33
CA GLU A 48 4.58 -7.13 -16.77
C GLU A 48 3.69 -6.13 -17.51
N SER A 49 3.15 -5.12 -16.82
CA SER A 49 2.15 -4.21 -17.41
C SER A 49 2.64 -3.53 -18.69
N GLN A 50 3.92 -3.15 -18.77
CA GLN A 50 4.51 -2.55 -19.97
C GLN A 50 4.75 -3.58 -21.07
N LEU A 51 5.21 -4.78 -20.72
CA LEU A 51 5.38 -5.88 -21.67
C LEU A 51 4.04 -6.27 -22.31
N LYS A 52 2.97 -6.37 -21.50
CA LYS A 52 1.59 -6.66 -21.95
C LYS A 52 1.02 -5.57 -22.87
N GLN A 53 1.54 -4.34 -22.80
CA GLN A 53 1.18 -3.23 -23.69
C GLN A 53 1.96 -3.27 -25.02
N GLY A 54 2.78 -4.30 -25.25
CA GLY A 54 3.62 -4.40 -26.44
C GLY A 54 4.88 -3.52 -26.37
N MET A 55 5.24 -3.02 -25.19
CA MET A 55 6.53 -2.36 -25.00
C MET A 55 7.65 -3.38 -24.80
N HIS A 56 8.88 -2.92 -24.96
CA HIS A 56 10.10 -3.71 -24.75
C HIS A 56 10.90 -3.11 -23.58
N PRO A 57 10.43 -3.23 -22.32
CA PRO A 57 11.14 -2.69 -21.17
C PRO A 57 12.49 -3.39 -20.97
N THR A 58 13.51 -2.62 -20.57
CA THR A 58 14.81 -3.17 -20.18
C THR A 58 14.75 -3.75 -18.76
N PRO A 59 15.71 -4.61 -18.36
CA PRO A 59 15.73 -5.20 -17.01
C PRO A 59 15.74 -4.16 -15.87
N ASP A 60 16.32 -2.98 -16.08
CA ASP A 60 16.35 -1.90 -15.08
C ASP A 60 14.95 -1.42 -14.69
N VAL A 61 14.01 -1.46 -15.63
CA VAL A 61 12.61 -1.09 -15.39
C VAL A 61 11.96 -2.03 -14.38
N GLU A 62 12.26 -3.32 -14.45
CA GLU A 62 11.73 -4.30 -13.52
C GLU A 62 12.35 -4.14 -12.13
N ILE A 63 13.65 -3.84 -12.05
CA ILE A 63 14.32 -3.50 -10.79
C ILE A 63 13.67 -2.27 -10.15
N GLU A 64 13.46 -1.20 -10.92
CA GLU A 64 12.83 0.02 -10.43
C GLU A 64 11.38 -0.25 -9.97
N PHE A 65 10.64 -1.08 -10.72
CA PHE A 65 9.29 -1.50 -10.35
C PHE A 65 9.28 -2.18 -8.98
N TRP A 66 10.10 -3.22 -8.78
CA TRP A 66 10.11 -3.97 -7.52
C TRP A 66 10.61 -3.12 -6.35
N LYS A 67 11.58 -2.23 -6.58
CA LYS A 67 12.03 -1.23 -5.61
C LYS A 67 10.89 -0.32 -5.17
N ASN A 68 10.15 0.23 -6.12
CA ASN A 68 9.01 1.12 -5.84
C ASN A 68 7.85 0.38 -5.18
N LYS A 69 7.54 -0.84 -5.63
CA LYS A 69 6.50 -1.70 -5.06
C LYS A 69 6.83 -2.06 -3.61
N ALA A 70 8.06 -2.49 -3.34
CA ALA A 70 8.55 -2.81 -2.00
C ALA A 70 8.48 -1.59 -1.07
N ASN A 71 8.99 -0.43 -1.50
CA ASN A 71 8.94 0.80 -0.71
C ASN A 71 7.50 1.21 -0.35
N ASN A 72 6.59 1.16 -1.32
CA ASN A 72 5.17 1.48 -1.09
C ASN A 72 4.52 0.51 -0.11
N LEU A 73 4.73 -0.79 -0.28
CA LEU A 73 4.13 -1.81 0.59
C LEU A 73 4.71 -1.78 2.02
N ASN A 74 6.02 -1.52 2.16
CA ASN A 74 6.64 -1.29 3.47
C ASN A 74 6.04 -0.06 4.16
N SER A 75 5.92 1.07 3.45
CA SER A 75 5.33 2.30 4.00
C SER A 75 3.87 2.11 4.40
N ILE A 76 3.06 1.44 3.58
CA ILE A 76 1.67 1.10 3.93
C ILE A 76 1.64 0.23 5.19
N PHE A 77 2.49 -0.79 5.27
CA PHE A 77 2.55 -1.69 6.41
C PHE A 77 2.92 -0.97 7.72
N GLU A 78 3.87 -0.03 7.68
CA GLU A 78 4.21 0.82 8.82
C GLU A 78 3.05 1.74 9.22
N GLN A 79 2.39 2.37 8.26
CA GLN A 79 1.22 3.22 8.52
C GLN A 79 0.08 2.41 9.17
N LEU A 80 -0.21 1.21 8.68
CA LEU A 80 -1.23 0.31 9.25
C LEU A 80 -0.92 -0.09 10.70
N GLN A 81 0.35 -0.13 11.09
CA GLN A 81 0.78 -0.40 12.46
C GLN A 81 0.72 0.82 13.37
N SER A 82 0.59 2.03 12.82
CA SER A 82 0.55 3.26 13.61
C SER A 82 -0.60 3.25 14.63
N GLN A 83 -0.35 3.82 15.82
CA GLN A 83 -1.36 3.92 16.87
C GLN A 83 -2.61 4.69 16.43
N ARG A 84 -2.48 5.62 15.48
CA ARG A 84 -3.61 6.37 14.91
C ARG A 84 -4.52 5.47 14.08
N ILE A 85 -3.96 4.69 13.14
CA ILE A 85 -4.77 3.79 12.31
C ILE A 85 -5.35 2.65 13.16
N ARG A 86 -4.58 2.11 14.12
CA ARG A 86 -5.10 1.10 15.07
C ARG A 86 -6.28 1.62 15.90
N ARG A 87 -6.31 2.91 16.28
CA ARG A 87 -7.47 3.51 16.96
C ARG A 87 -8.71 3.55 16.07
N VAL A 88 -8.56 3.96 14.81
CA VAL A 88 -9.67 3.97 13.83
C VAL A 88 -10.24 2.56 13.63
N LEU A 89 -9.38 1.56 13.45
CA LEU A 89 -9.81 0.16 13.28
C LEU A 89 -10.55 -0.36 14.50
N ARG A 90 -10.08 -0.05 15.72
CA ARG A 90 -10.78 -0.44 16.96
C ARG A 90 -12.15 0.22 17.10
N ALA A 91 -12.28 1.49 16.75
CA ALA A 91 -13.56 2.20 16.82
C ALA A 91 -14.60 1.60 15.87
N LEU A 92 -14.18 1.21 14.66
CA LEU A 92 -15.05 0.57 13.66
C LEU A 92 -15.41 -0.88 14.01
N ASP A 93 -14.50 -1.60 14.67
CA ASP A 93 -14.76 -2.96 15.16
C ASP A 93 -15.82 -2.96 16.27
N GLN A 94 -15.74 -1.99 17.19
CA GLN A 94 -16.74 -1.77 18.24
C GLN A 94 -18.12 -1.40 17.68
N SER A 95 -18.18 -0.71 16.53
CA SER A 95 -19.44 -0.37 15.87
C SER A 95 -20.01 -1.51 15.01
N LYS A 96 -19.42 -2.72 15.05
CA LYS A 96 -19.79 -3.89 14.22
C LYS A 96 -19.85 -3.58 12.72
N SER A 97 -18.98 -2.68 12.23
CA SER A 97 -18.99 -2.29 10.83
C SER A 97 -18.55 -3.46 9.93
N THR A 98 -19.31 -3.72 8.87
CA THR A 98 -19.02 -4.79 7.89
C THR A 98 -17.71 -4.58 7.13
N TYR A 99 -17.22 -3.33 7.08
CA TYR A 99 -15.97 -2.96 6.40
C TYR A 99 -14.71 -3.50 7.10
N CYS A 100 -14.75 -3.78 8.40
CA CYS A 100 -13.59 -4.27 9.16
C CYS A 100 -13.08 -5.63 8.66
N GLN A 101 -13.98 -6.56 8.34
CA GLN A 101 -13.60 -7.89 7.85
C GLN A 101 -12.91 -7.80 6.49
N THR A 102 -13.46 -7.00 5.57
CA THR A 102 -12.86 -6.77 4.25
C THR A 102 -11.49 -6.09 4.37
N PHE A 103 -11.36 -5.12 5.27
CA PHE A 103 -10.08 -4.43 5.49
C PHE A 103 -9.02 -5.33 6.14
N ALA A 104 -9.43 -6.22 7.06
CA ALA A 104 -8.52 -7.20 7.67
C ALA A 104 -7.95 -8.18 6.62
N ARG A 105 -8.79 -8.63 5.67
CA ARG A 105 -8.33 -9.45 4.53
C ARG A 105 -7.33 -8.67 3.67
N LEU A 106 -7.61 -7.41 3.39
CA LEU A 106 -6.71 -6.54 2.63
C LEU A 106 -5.34 -6.36 3.32
N CYS A 107 -5.32 -6.25 4.65
CA CYS A 107 -4.07 -6.18 5.41
C CYS A 107 -3.21 -7.45 5.25
N LYS A 108 -3.85 -8.63 5.18
CA LYS A 108 -3.13 -9.90 4.92
C LYS A 108 -2.55 -9.93 3.51
N GLU A 109 -3.31 -9.46 2.52
CA GLU A 109 -2.85 -9.34 1.13
C GLU A 109 -1.65 -8.39 1.03
N VAL A 110 -1.67 -7.24 1.73
CA VAL A 110 -0.51 -6.33 1.83
C VAL A 110 0.70 -7.03 2.42
N PHE A 111 0.53 -7.80 3.49
CA PHE A 111 1.64 -8.50 4.13
C PHE A 111 2.28 -9.53 3.19
N ALA A 112 1.46 -10.32 2.49
CA ALA A 112 1.96 -11.30 1.52
C ALA A 112 2.70 -10.62 0.36
N ALA A 113 2.08 -9.62 -0.28
CA ALA A 113 2.68 -8.88 -1.39
C ALA A 113 3.96 -8.14 -0.97
N ARG A 114 4.03 -7.66 0.27
CA ARG A 114 5.22 -7.01 0.83
C ARG A 114 6.39 -7.97 0.93
N MET A 115 6.14 -9.19 1.43
CA MET A 115 7.17 -10.22 1.52
C MET A 115 7.71 -10.57 0.15
N GLU A 116 6.82 -10.83 -0.81
CA GLU A 116 7.17 -11.09 -2.20
C GLU A 116 7.98 -9.95 -2.82
N ALA A 117 7.52 -8.70 -2.70
CA ALA A 117 8.22 -7.56 -3.27
C ALA A 117 9.61 -7.34 -2.65
N ASN A 118 9.76 -7.58 -1.35
CA ASN A 118 11.06 -7.49 -0.68
C ASN A 118 12.01 -8.61 -1.11
N ASP A 119 11.51 -9.83 -1.27
CA ASP A 119 12.31 -10.96 -1.74
C ASP A 119 12.73 -10.77 -3.20
N ASN A 120 11.82 -10.36 -4.08
CA ASN A 120 12.15 -10.04 -5.47
C ASN A 120 13.19 -8.93 -5.56
N MET A 121 13.04 -7.85 -4.78
CA MET A 121 14.07 -6.80 -4.72
C MET A 121 15.42 -7.32 -4.21
N LYS A 122 15.41 -8.20 -3.19
CA LYS A 122 16.63 -8.81 -2.64
C LYS A 122 17.39 -9.61 -3.69
N TYR A 123 16.68 -10.39 -4.51
CA TYR A 123 17.31 -11.21 -5.55
C TYR A 123 17.66 -10.41 -6.80
N LEU A 124 16.78 -9.53 -7.29
CA LEU A 124 17.05 -8.71 -8.47
C LEU A 124 18.22 -7.75 -8.29
N ARG A 125 18.43 -7.24 -7.06
CA ARG A 125 19.57 -6.38 -6.75
C ARG A 125 20.92 -7.05 -6.98
N THR A 126 21.01 -8.38 -6.95
CA THR A 126 22.28 -9.06 -7.26
C THR A 126 22.65 -9.01 -8.74
N LEU A 127 21.67 -8.69 -9.60
CA LEU A 127 21.81 -8.61 -11.06
C LEU A 127 21.92 -7.16 -11.57
N GLU A 128 21.66 -6.16 -10.72
CA GLU A 128 21.62 -4.73 -11.07
C GLU A 128 22.90 -4.25 -11.76
N ASP A 129 24.07 -4.60 -11.21
CA ASP A 129 25.37 -4.24 -11.81
C ASP A 129 25.59 -4.90 -13.18
N TRP A 130 25.07 -6.11 -13.39
CA TRP A 130 25.22 -6.83 -14.65
C TRP A 130 24.33 -6.23 -15.74
N PHE A 131 23.09 -5.87 -15.40
CA PHE A 131 22.17 -5.23 -16.34
C PHE A 131 22.62 -3.81 -16.70
N SER A 132 23.14 -3.06 -15.72
CA SER A 132 23.70 -1.72 -15.97
C SER A 132 24.82 -1.78 -17.02
N ARG A 133 25.75 -2.72 -16.87
CA ARG A 133 26.84 -2.93 -17.84
C ARG A 133 26.32 -3.33 -19.23
N LEU A 134 25.29 -4.17 -19.30
CA LEU A 134 24.71 -4.62 -20.56
C LEU A 134 23.96 -3.52 -21.30
N ASN A 135 23.43 -2.52 -20.60
CA ASN A 135 22.75 -1.37 -21.20
C ASN A 135 23.71 -0.22 -21.56
N GLU A 136 24.96 -0.26 -21.09
CA GLU A 136 26.02 0.69 -21.43
C GLU A 136 26.83 0.29 -22.69
N GLU A 137 26.70 -0.97 -23.14
CA GLU A 137 27.26 -1.49 -24.40
C GLU A 137 26.36 -1.20 -25.61
#